data_AF-A0AAD4SUW4-F1
#
_entry.id   AF-A0AAD4SUW4-F1
#
_cell.length_a   1.000
_cell.length_b   1.000
_cell.length_c   1.000
_cell.angle_alpha   90.00
_cell.angle_beta   90.00
_cell.angle_gamma   90.00
#
_symmetry.space_group_name_H-M   'P 1'
#
loop_
_entity.id
_entity.type
_entity.pdbx_description
1 polymer ?
#
loop_
_entity_poly.entity_id
_entity_poly.type
_entity_poly.pdbx_seq_one_letter_code
_entity_poly.pdbx_strand_id
1 'polypeptide(L)' 'ANCIDSTVPAEAVFAQEVKKLQQDQFKPSEQVTLEPFERDHACVVGGYRVPKKQKA' A
#
# COMPACT_ATOMS: atom_id res chain seq x y z
N ALA A 1 7.55 8.41 0.02
CA ALA A 1 6.67 8.86 1.12
C ALA A 1 6.75 10.36 1.31
N ASN A 2 7.95 10.97 1.22
CA ASN A 2 8.16 12.42 1.46
C ASN A 2 7.27 13.35 0.61
N CYS A 3 6.80 12.92 -0.56
CA CYS A 3 5.87 13.70 -1.40
C CYS A 3 4.41 13.66 -0.95
N ILE A 4 4.04 12.81 0.02
CA ILE A 4 2.68 12.69 0.55
C ILE A 4 2.59 13.47 1.86
N ASP A 5 3.44 13.12 2.81
CA ASP A 5 3.61 13.83 4.07
C ASP A 5 5.06 13.64 4.53
N SER A 6 5.82 14.73 4.59
CA SER A 6 7.22 14.74 4.99
C SER A 6 7.43 14.87 6.50
N THR A 7 6.34 15.04 7.27
CA THR A 7 6.40 15.26 8.72
C THR A 7 6.29 13.98 9.53
N VAL A 8 5.89 12.88 8.89
CA VAL A 8 5.68 11.58 9.54
C VAL A 8 6.59 10.50 8.92
N PRO A 9 6.91 9.43 9.66
CA PRO A 9 7.73 8.33 9.15
C PRO A 9 7.11 7.67 7.92
N ALA A 10 7.95 7.27 6.95
CA ALA A 10 7.52 6.65 5.70
C ALA A 10 6.64 5.40 5.91
N GLU A 11 6.97 4.58 6.90
CA GLU A 11 6.20 3.39 7.28
C GLU A 11 4.75 3.72 7.67
N ALA A 12 4.55 4.83 8.41
CA ALA A 12 3.23 5.28 8.81
C ALA A 12 2.43 5.79 7.59
N VAL A 13 3.08 6.50 6.67
CA VAL A 13 2.48 6.94 5.41
C VAL A 13 2.04 5.74 4.57
N PHE A 14 2.90 4.72 4.42
CA PHE A 14 2.56 3.52 3.66
C PHE A 14 1.33 2.81 4.23
N ALA A 15 1.28 2.62 5.55
CA ALA A 15 0.14 1.99 6.21
C ALA A 15 -1.16 2.79 6.01
N GLN A 16 -1.09 4.13 6.07
CA GLN A 16 -2.24 5.00 5.83
C GLN A 16 -2.74 4.92 4.37
N GLU A 17 -1.84 4.96 3.39
CA GLU A 17 -2.21 4.87 1.98
C GLU A 17 -2.79 3.49 1.63
N VAL A 18 -2.20 2.40 2.15
CA VAL A 18 -2.76 1.05 2.00
C VAL A 18 -4.17 0.97 2.58
N LYS A 19 -4.40 1.60 3.74
CA LYS A 19 -5.73 1.65 4.35
C LYS A 19 -6.74 2.43 3.50
N LYS A 20 -6.34 3.53 2.88
CA LYS A 20 -7.18 4.27 1.92
C LYS A 20 -7.54 3.39 0.72
N LEU A 21 -6.55 2.73 0.11
CA LEU A 21 -6.80 1.80 -1.00
C LEU A 21 -7.79 0.68 -0.60
N GLN A 22 -7.64 0.12 0.60
CA GLN A 22 -8.59 -0.88 1.11
C GLN A 22 -10.02 -0.36 1.23
N GLN A 23 -10.19 0.91 1.64
CA GLN A 23 -11.51 1.56 1.68
C GLN A 23 -12.09 1.73 0.27
N ASP A 24 -11.24 1.95 -0.73
CA ASP A 24 -11.60 2.05 -2.14
C ASP A 24 -11.84 0.70 -2.83
N GLN A 25 -11.99 -0.39 -2.08
CA GLN A 25 -12.22 -1.76 -2.60
C GLN A 25 -11.01 -2.35 -3.34
N PHE A 26 -9.82 -1.82 -3.11
CA PHE A 26 -8.57 -2.49 -3.49
C PHE A 26 -8.21 -3.53 -2.43
N LYS A 27 -7.82 -4.73 -2.87
CA LYS A 27 -7.32 -5.79 -2.01
C LYS A 27 -5.82 -5.93 -2.23
N PRO A 28 -4.98 -5.40 -1.31
CA PRO A 28 -3.54 -5.60 -1.38
C PRO A 28 -3.18 -7.08 -1.34
N SER A 29 -2.17 -7.47 -2.12
CA SER A 29 -1.61 -8.82 -2.19
C SER A 29 -0.14 -8.82 -1.79
N GLU A 30 0.60 -7.79 -2.17
CA GLU A 30 2.04 -7.65 -1.92
C GLU A 30 2.40 -6.19 -1.68
N GLN A 31 3.38 -5.95 -0.83
CA GLN A 31 4.00 -4.64 -0.62
C GLN A 31 5.51 -4.82 -0.55
N VAL A 32 6.25 -4.04 -1.33
CA VAL A 32 7.71 -4.07 -1.39
C VAL A 32 8.28 -2.66 -1.30
N THR A 33 9.36 -2.50 -0.55
CA THR A 33 10.16 -1.26 -0.51
C THR A 33 11.16 -1.27 -1.66
N LEU A 34 11.44 -0.10 -2.25
CA LEU A 34 12.37 0.00 -3.39
C LEU A 34 13.84 0.18 -2.96
N GLU A 35 14.17 -0.13 -1.70
CA GLU A 35 15.54 -0.07 -1.20
C GLU A 35 16.41 -1.19 -1.80
N PRO A 36 17.67 -0.90 -2.17
CA PRO A 36 18.43 0.32 -1.89
C PRO A 36 18.33 1.43 -2.95
N PHE A 37 17.54 1.24 -4.00
CA PHE A 37 17.54 2.13 -5.18
C PHE A 37 16.78 3.44 -4.92
N GLU A 38 15.63 3.37 -4.25
CA GLU A 38 14.84 4.54 -3.88
C GLU A 38 14.43 4.48 -2.40
N ARG A 39 14.97 5.40 -1.60
CA ARG A 39 14.66 5.53 -0.17
C ARG A 39 13.24 6.05 0.02
N ASP A 40 12.56 5.58 1.07
CA ASP A 40 11.21 6.01 1.45
C ASP A 40 10.16 5.76 0.35
N HIS A 41 10.41 4.87 -0.63
CA HIS A 41 9.46 4.50 -1.68
C HIS A 41 9.01 3.05 -1.51
N ALA A 42 7.72 2.80 -1.78
CA ALA A 42 7.11 1.47 -1.70
C ALA A 42 6.14 1.27 -2.87
N CYS A 43 6.10 0.03 -3.37
CA CYS A 43 5.12 -0.43 -4.35
C CYS A 43 4.15 -1.40 -3.66
N VAL A 44 2.85 -1.19 -3.89
CA VAL A 44 1.79 -2.06 -3.37
C VAL A 44 1.05 -2.64 -4.57
N VAL A 45 1.01 -3.96 -4.65
CA VAL A 45 0.33 -4.72 -5.72
C VAL A 45 -0.88 -5.41 -5.13
N GLY A 46 -1.98 -5.42 -5.88
CA GLY A 46 -3.24 -5.98 -5.42
C GLY A 46 -4.30 -5.97 -6.51
N GLY A 47 -5.47 -6.51 -6.18
CA GLY A 47 -6.61 -6.57 -7.10
C GLY A 47 -7.69 -5.56 -6.74
N TYR A 48 -8.31 -4.95 -7.74
CA TYR A 48 -9.48 -4.08 -7.55
C TYR A 48 -10.78 -4.88 -7.60
N ARG A 49 -11.67 -4.66 -6.63
CA ARG A 49 -13.01 -5.30 -6.56
C ARG A 49 -12.97 -6.82 -6.73
N VAL A 50 -11.96 -7.46 -6.14
CA VAL A 50 -11.77 -8.91 -6.28
C VAL A 50 -12.96 -9.64 -5.64
N PRO A 51 -13.62 -10.57 -6.35
CA PRO A 51 -14.70 -11.37 -5.77
C PRO A 51 -14.21 -12.12 -4.53
N LYS A 52 -15.04 -12.11 -3.47
CA LYS A 52 -14.76 -12.95 -2.29
C LYS A 52 -14.89 -14.41 -2.71
N LYS A 53 -13.80 -15.19 -2.62
CA LYS A 53 -13.89 -16.66 -2.78
C LYS A 53 -14.92 -17.17 -1.78
N GLN A 54 -15.97 -17.81 -2.28
CA GLN A 54 -16.91 -18.54 -1.42
C GLN A 54 -16.13 -19.65 -0.74
N LYS A 55 -16.26 -19.76 0.59
CA LYS A 55 -15.73 -20.90 1.33
C LYS A 55 -16.55 -22.12 0.88
N ALA A 56 -15.88 -23.12 0.32
CA ALA A 56 -16.45 -24.43 0.04
C ALA A 56 -16.83 -25.13 1.34
#